data_AF-A0AB33EQ06-F1
#
_entry.id   AF-A0AB33EQ06-F1
#
_cell.length_a   1.000
_cell.length_b   1.000
_cell.length_c   1.000
_cell.angle_alpha   90.00
_cell.angle_beta   90.00
_cell.angle_gamma   90.00
#
_symmetry.space_group_name_H-M   'P 1'
#
loop_
_entity.id
_entity.type
_entity.pdbx_description
1 polymer ?
#
loop_
_entity_poly.entity_id
_entity_poly.type
_entity_poly.pdbx_seq_one_letter_code
_entity_poly.pdbx_strand_id
1 'polypeptide(L)'
;MRCRAVPWCPRGCSTPGCGCVRTATGGCWPPPSPRSGEPVRRVLGVATALPSLGSESCFAVFPPEGSIKLRRRTRHDEAASSDERAAIGSFNGCRGWCTATRLTGAVRSRWGGAVSKLWTAPGDDPRTFGEPVGEKATYREYLGNYRLTIEMKCDGLDAEQLGRRSVPPSTLSLLGLVRHLAQMENHWFQRVLQGRTDAPCLYQHEDDPDWDFGGADPDPAVVKDAFATWKAEIAKADEWLDALEEADLGREVPADGGSHATRDVLLHVIEEYARHAGHADLLRECIDGRTGL
;
A
#
# COMPACT_ATOMS: atom_id res chain seq x y z
N MET A 1 18.34 -40.98 -6.85
CA MET A 1 19.28 -40.04 -6.18
C MET A 1 19.01 -40.06 -4.68
N ARG A 2 20.04 -40.25 -3.83
CA ARG A 2 19.88 -40.19 -2.37
C ARG A 2 20.00 -38.73 -1.92
N CYS A 3 18.97 -38.17 -1.29
CA CYS A 3 19.04 -36.84 -0.67
C CYS A 3 20.09 -36.88 0.45
N ARG A 4 21.04 -35.93 0.47
CA ARG A 4 22.03 -35.78 1.54
C ARG A 4 21.34 -35.40 2.85
N ALA A 5 21.97 -35.75 3.98
CA ALA A 5 21.51 -35.32 5.30
C ALA A 5 21.48 -33.78 5.38
N VAL A 6 20.43 -33.25 6.00
CA VAL A 6 20.26 -31.83 6.30
C VAL A 6 20.29 -31.63 7.83
N PRO A 7 20.62 -30.43 8.34
CA PRO A 7 20.90 -30.20 9.76
C PRO A 7 19.81 -30.68 10.73
N TRP A 8 18.54 -30.62 10.32
CA TRP A 8 17.38 -31.05 11.11
C TRP A 8 16.89 -32.48 10.84
N CYS A 9 17.50 -33.22 9.90
CA CYS A 9 17.16 -34.62 9.62
C CYS A 9 18.44 -35.46 9.35
N PRO A 10 19.16 -35.87 10.41
CA PRO A 10 20.47 -36.51 10.29
C PRO A 10 20.42 -37.91 9.66
N ARG A 11 19.26 -38.57 9.64
CA ARG A 11 19.08 -39.93 9.11
C ARG A 11 18.74 -40.00 7.62
N GLY A 12 18.54 -38.85 6.96
CA GLY A 12 18.11 -38.78 5.55
C GLY A 12 16.68 -39.30 5.29
N CYS A 13 15.97 -38.68 4.34
CA CYS A 13 14.54 -38.89 4.12
C CYS A 13 14.14 -40.27 3.54
N SER A 14 15.08 -41.20 3.43
CA SER A 14 14.88 -42.57 2.92
C SER A 14 14.66 -43.59 4.02
N THR A 15 14.84 -43.16 5.28
CA THR A 15 14.71 -44.04 6.43
C THR A 15 13.24 -44.11 6.85
N PRO A 16 12.63 -45.32 6.92
CA PRO A 16 11.28 -45.49 7.43
C PRO A 16 11.13 -44.86 8.81
N GLY A 17 10.07 -44.07 9.01
CA GLY A 17 9.78 -43.40 10.29
C GLY A 17 10.47 -42.05 10.53
N CYS A 18 11.15 -41.45 9.55
CA CYS A 18 11.81 -40.15 9.74
C CYS A 18 10.87 -38.92 9.88
N GLY A 19 9.57 -39.07 9.60
CA GLY A 19 8.58 -38.00 9.74
C GLY A 19 8.68 -36.85 8.73
N CYS A 20 9.64 -36.86 7.81
CA CYS A 20 9.83 -35.79 6.82
C CYS A 20 8.99 -35.99 5.55
N VAL A 21 8.56 -34.90 4.92
CA VAL A 21 7.75 -34.93 3.69
C VAL A 21 8.66 -34.81 2.46
N ARG A 22 8.49 -35.72 1.49
CA ARG A 22 9.14 -35.63 0.17
C ARG A 22 8.26 -34.87 -0.81
N THR A 23 8.88 -33.96 -1.54
CA THR A 23 8.24 -33.28 -2.67
C THR A 23 8.44 -34.07 -3.97
N ALA A 24 7.56 -33.85 -4.95
CA ALA A 24 7.59 -34.53 -6.25
C ALA A 24 8.90 -34.27 -7.03
N THR A 25 9.61 -33.16 -6.74
CA THR A 25 10.89 -32.78 -7.33
C THR A 25 12.11 -33.27 -6.55
N GLY A 26 11.93 -34.08 -5.50
CA GLY A 26 13.02 -34.72 -4.75
C GLY A 26 13.59 -33.90 -3.58
N GLY A 27 13.03 -32.73 -3.27
CA GLY A 27 13.34 -31.95 -2.06
C GLY A 27 12.68 -32.54 -0.80
N CYS A 28 13.30 -32.35 0.36
CA CYS A 28 12.79 -32.85 1.64
C CYS A 28 12.52 -31.71 2.62
N TRP A 29 11.32 -31.71 3.22
CA TRP A 29 10.85 -30.66 4.13
C TRP A 29 10.58 -31.21 5.53
N PRO A 30 10.76 -30.39 6.59
CA PRO A 30 10.37 -30.76 7.95
C PRO A 30 8.85 -31.03 8.01
N PRO A 31 8.39 -31.91 8.92
CA PRO A 31 6.95 -32.08 9.13
C PRO A 31 6.31 -30.75 9.53
N PRO A 32 5.07 -30.48 9.08
CA PRO A 32 4.33 -29.33 9.56
C PRO A 32 4.18 -29.42 11.08
N SER A 33 4.45 -28.31 11.78
CA SER A 33 4.21 -28.24 13.22
C SER A 33 2.71 -28.45 13.50
N PRO A 34 2.34 -29.20 14.56
CA PRO A 34 0.95 -29.31 14.93
C PRO A 34 0.43 -27.91 15.31
N ARG A 35 -0.57 -27.42 14.57
CA ARG A 35 -1.38 -26.28 15.03
C ARG A 35 -1.98 -26.68 16.37
N SER A 36 -1.74 -25.86 17.39
CA SER A 36 -2.30 -26.06 18.72
C SER A 36 -3.83 -26.03 18.65
N GLY A 37 -4.45 -27.17 18.96
CA GLY A 37 -5.84 -27.26 19.35
C GLY A 37 -6.83 -27.55 18.22
N GLU A 38 -7.03 -28.84 17.90
CA GLU A 38 -8.36 -29.43 17.65
C GLU A 38 -8.26 -30.97 17.56
N PRO A 39 -9.23 -31.75 18.08
CA PRO A 39 -9.14 -33.20 18.10
C PRO A 39 -9.51 -33.83 16.75
N VAL A 40 -8.62 -34.67 16.22
CA VAL A 40 -8.81 -35.42 14.98
C VAL A 40 -9.88 -36.51 15.16
N ARG A 41 -11.07 -36.31 14.58
CA ARG A 41 -12.00 -37.41 14.32
C ARG A 41 -11.59 -38.14 13.04
N ARG A 42 -11.16 -39.40 13.19
CA ARG A 42 -11.04 -40.38 12.10
C ARG A 42 -12.41 -40.62 11.48
N VAL A 43 -12.55 -40.38 10.18
CA VAL A 43 -13.63 -40.95 9.37
C VAL A 43 -12.99 -41.93 8.39
N LEU A 44 -13.35 -43.20 8.54
CA LEU A 44 -13.06 -44.30 7.62
C LEU A 44 -13.72 -44.03 6.27
N GLY A 45 -12.99 -44.30 5.19
CA GLY A 45 -13.40 -43.99 3.83
C GLY A 45 -14.49 -44.89 3.28
N VAL A 46 -15.12 -44.41 2.20
CA VAL A 46 -15.65 -45.23 1.11
C VAL A 46 -15.36 -44.48 -0.19
N ALA A 47 -14.76 -45.19 -1.14
CA ALA A 47 -14.49 -44.71 -2.49
C ALA A 47 -15.71 -44.93 -3.37
N THR A 48 -16.03 -43.95 -4.23
CA THR A 48 -16.77 -44.20 -5.49
C THR A 48 -16.31 -43.21 -6.56
N ALA A 49 -16.23 -43.73 -7.78
CA ALA A 49 -15.66 -43.14 -8.96
C ALA A 49 -16.47 -41.96 -9.53
N LEU A 50 -15.77 -40.99 -10.12
CA LEU A 50 -16.32 -39.98 -11.03
C LEU A 50 -16.22 -40.49 -12.47
N PRO A 51 -17.29 -40.45 -13.29
CA PRO A 51 -17.17 -40.34 -14.72
C PRO A 51 -17.19 -38.87 -15.15
N SER A 52 -16.35 -38.59 -16.15
CA SER A 52 -16.36 -37.41 -17.01
C SER A 52 -17.75 -37.07 -17.56
N LEU A 53 -18.06 -35.78 -17.72
CA LEU A 53 -18.62 -35.17 -18.94
C LEU A 53 -18.78 -33.65 -18.71
N GLY A 54 -18.37 -32.86 -19.69
CA GLY A 54 -18.52 -31.41 -19.68
C GLY A 54 -19.93 -30.95 -20.02
N SER A 55 -20.24 -29.72 -19.67
CA SER A 55 -21.05 -28.75 -20.42
C SER A 55 -21.27 -27.50 -19.56
N GLU A 56 -21.52 -26.42 -20.28
CA GLU A 56 -21.61 -25.03 -19.86
C GLU A 56 -22.62 -24.79 -18.73
N SER A 57 -22.33 -23.84 -17.83
CA SER A 57 -23.34 -22.90 -17.31
C SER A 57 -22.75 -21.87 -16.33
N CYS A 58 -22.87 -20.60 -16.71
CA CYS A 58 -22.81 -19.46 -15.79
C CYS A 58 -23.96 -19.54 -14.79
N PHE A 59 -23.70 -19.22 -13.51
CA PHE A 59 -24.73 -18.74 -12.60
C PHE A 59 -24.26 -17.46 -11.91
N ALA A 60 -24.89 -16.35 -12.31
CA ALA A 60 -24.89 -15.09 -11.59
C ALA A 60 -26.06 -15.10 -10.60
N VAL A 61 -25.82 -14.65 -9.38
CA VAL A 61 -26.84 -14.42 -8.35
C VAL A 61 -27.34 -12.97 -8.48
N PHE A 62 -28.62 -12.80 -8.78
CA PHE A 62 -29.31 -11.50 -8.76
C PHE A 62 -30.05 -11.30 -7.42
N PRO A 63 -30.02 -10.10 -6.82
CA PRO A 63 -30.99 -9.68 -5.81
C PRO A 63 -32.32 -9.22 -6.46
N PRO A 64 -33.46 -9.30 -5.75
CA PRO A 64 -34.78 -8.99 -6.32
C PRO A 64 -35.13 -7.50 -6.33
N GLU A 65 -35.77 -7.12 -7.45
CA GLU A 65 -36.78 -6.06 -7.67
C GLU A 65 -36.43 -4.57 -7.46
N GLY A 66 -36.12 -3.92 -8.58
CA GLY A 66 -36.16 -2.47 -8.76
C GLY A 66 -35.89 -2.13 -10.23
N SER A 67 -36.93 -1.98 -11.03
CA SER A 67 -36.89 -1.90 -12.49
C SER A 67 -36.26 -0.60 -13.01
N ILE A 68 -35.05 -0.69 -13.60
CA ILE A 68 -34.44 0.39 -14.39
C ILE A 68 -34.59 0.05 -15.87
N LYS A 69 -35.39 0.84 -16.60
CA LYS A 69 -35.49 0.78 -18.06
C LYS A 69 -34.24 1.41 -18.69
N LEU A 70 -33.31 0.60 -19.16
CA LEU A 70 -32.19 1.03 -20.01
C LEU A 70 -32.66 1.17 -21.45
N ARG A 71 -32.77 2.41 -21.95
CA ARG A 71 -32.84 2.69 -23.40
C ARG A 71 -31.41 2.70 -23.95
N ARG A 72 -31.11 1.79 -24.89
CA ARG A 72 -29.92 1.85 -25.76
C ARG A 72 -30.00 3.12 -26.61
N ARG A 73 -28.95 3.94 -26.60
CA ARG A 73 -28.73 4.98 -27.62
C ARG A 73 -27.56 4.53 -28.49
N THR A 74 -27.86 4.09 -29.71
CA THR A 74 -26.86 3.90 -30.76
C THR A 74 -26.44 5.26 -31.31
N ARG A 75 -25.15 5.38 -31.59
CA ARG A 75 -24.47 6.51 -32.23
C ARG A 75 -24.90 6.57 -33.70
N HIS A 76 -25.35 7.73 -34.18
CA HIS A 76 -25.13 8.25 -35.54
C HIS A 76 -25.64 9.71 -35.62
N ASP A 77 -24.71 10.59 -36.01
CA ASP A 77 -24.81 11.81 -36.82
C ASP A 77 -26.05 12.73 -36.74
N GLU A 78 -25.85 13.98 -36.30
CA GLU A 78 -25.97 15.21 -37.11
C GLU A 78 -26.07 16.48 -36.24
N ALA A 79 -25.59 17.58 -36.82
CA ALA A 79 -25.46 18.91 -36.24
C ALA A 79 -26.78 19.70 -36.18
N ALA A 80 -26.85 20.68 -35.25
CA ALA A 80 -27.65 21.94 -35.23
C ALA A 80 -28.01 22.27 -33.76
N SER A 81 -27.42 23.29 -33.14
CA SER A 81 -27.76 24.73 -33.16
C SER A 81 -28.62 25.16 -31.95
N SER A 82 -28.06 26.12 -31.20
CA SER A 82 -28.68 27.27 -30.49
C SER A 82 -29.94 27.12 -29.63
N ASP A 83 -29.82 27.66 -28.41
CA ASP A 83 -30.81 28.40 -27.61
C ASP A 83 -32.23 27.84 -27.45
N GLU A 84 -32.61 27.53 -26.20
CA GLU A 84 -33.86 28.07 -25.63
C GLU A 84 -33.94 27.93 -24.09
N ARG A 85 -33.96 29.08 -23.42
CA ARG A 85 -34.51 29.27 -22.08
C ARG A 85 -36.04 29.31 -22.17
N ALA A 86 -36.77 28.41 -21.50
CA ALA A 86 -38.11 28.72 -20.98
C ALA A 86 -38.64 27.70 -19.96
N ALA A 87 -38.90 28.22 -18.76
CA ALA A 87 -40.05 28.01 -17.89
C ALA A 87 -40.67 26.60 -17.73
N ILE A 88 -40.65 26.10 -16.48
CA ILE A 88 -41.67 25.17 -15.97
C ILE A 88 -42.28 25.71 -14.68
N GLY A 89 -43.45 26.35 -14.85
CA GLY A 89 -44.72 26.02 -14.20
C GLY A 89 -44.76 25.63 -12.72
N SER A 90 -45.27 26.56 -11.91
CA SER A 90 -45.92 26.35 -10.62
C SER A 90 -47.13 25.41 -10.73
N PHE A 91 -47.18 24.34 -9.94
CA PHE A 91 -48.41 23.60 -9.64
C PHE A 91 -48.68 23.63 -8.12
N ASN A 92 -49.69 24.40 -7.74
CA ASN A 92 -50.26 24.47 -6.40
C ASN A 92 -51.32 23.38 -6.28
N GLY A 93 -51.26 22.53 -5.26
CA GLY A 93 -52.41 21.69 -4.90
C GLY A 93 -52.07 20.38 -4.19
N CYS A 94 -51.60 20.45 -2.94
CA CYS A 94 -51.88 19.44 -1.91
C CYS A 94 -51.50 20.05 -0.56
N ARG A 95 -52.45 20.76 0.06
CA ARG A 95 -52.38 21.14 1.48
C ARG A 95 -53.01 20.01 2.28
N GLY A 96 -52.26 19.50 3.24
CA GLY A 96 -52.81 18.72 4.32
C GLY A 96 -51.82 17.71 4.85
N TRP A 97 -51.44 17.88 6.12
CA TRP A 97 -50.76 16.91 6.98
C TRP A 97 -49.24 16.81 6.85
N CYS A 98 -48.56 17.90 7.20
CA CYS A 98 -47.24 17.83 7.84
C CYS A 98 -47.21 18.83 8.99
N THR A 99 -47.62 18.40 10.19
CA THR A 99 -47.27 19.11 11.42
C THR A 99 -45.76 19.06 11.59
N ALA A 100 -45.15 20.23 11.48
CA ALA A 100 -43.74 20.44 11.69
C ALA A 100 -43.38 20.24 13.17
N THR A 101 -42.77 19.10 13.50
CA THR A 101 -41.91 19.01 14.68
C THR A 101 -40.54 19.52 14.27
N ARG A 102 -40.28 20.82 14.53
CA ARG A 102 -38.90 21.35 14.51
C ARG A 102 -38.14 20.69 15.64
N LEU A 103 -37.42 19.61 15.33
CA LEU A 103 -36.31 19.16 16.14
C LEU A 103 -35.18 20.17 15.95
N THR A 104 -35.13 21.21 16.78
CA THR A 104 -33.91 22.00 17.00
C THR A 104 -32.95 21.17 17.85
N GLY A 105 -32.53 20.02 17.31
CA GLY A 105 -31.39 19.29 17.81
C GLY A 105 -30.17 19.86 17.09
N ALA A 106 -29.40 20.71 17.78
CA ALA A 106 -28.05 21.00 17.33
C ALA A 106 -27.33 19.66 17.21
N VAL A 107 -27.03 19.23 15.98
CA VAL A 107 -26.10 18.13 15.74
C VAL A 107 -24.76 18.64 16.24
N ARG A 108 -24.44 18.37 17.50
CA ARG A 108 -23.05 18.48 17.96
C ARG A 108 -22.29 17.51 17.09
N SER A 109 -21.44 18.06 16.22
CA SER A 109 -20.43 17.29 15.52
C SER A 109 -19.72 16.41 16.55
N ARG A 110 -19.79 15.09 16.34
CA ARG A 110 -19.06 14.09 17.13
C ARG A 110 -17.54 14.34 17.12
N TRP A 111 -17.08 15.22 16.24
CA TRP A 111 -15.69 15.55 15.95
C TRP A 111 -15.20 16.83 16.64
N GLY A 112 -16.02 17.48 17.48
CA GLY A 112 -15.64 18.74 18.14
C GLY A 112 -14.40 18.65 19.06
N GLY A 113 -13.96 17.46 19.44
CA GLY A 113 -12.71 17.22 20.17
C GLY A 113 -11.60 16.50 19.39
N ALA A 114 -11.91 15.92 18.22
CA ALA A 114 -11.00 15.04 17.47
C ALA A 114 -9.99 15.80 16.61
N VAL A 115 -10.32 17.02 16.18
CA VAL A 115 -9.42 17.92 15.42
C VAL A 115 -8.16 18.33 16.20
N SER A 116 -8.17 18.23 17.54
CA SER A 116 -6.98 18.53 18.35
C SER A 116 -5.89 17.47 18.30
N LYS A 117 -6.23 16.23 17.91
CA LYS A 117 -5.28 15.11 17.77
C LYS A 117 -4.84 14.87 16.33
N LEU A 118 -5.52 15.48 15.36
CA LEU A 118 -5.19 15.43 13.95
C LEU A 118 -3.90 16.22 13.69
N TRP A 119 -3.10 15.74 12.74
CA TRP A 119 -1.79 16.29 12.43
C TRP A 119 -1.78 17.79 12.13
N THR A 120 -2.78 18.20 11.36
CA THR A 120 -2.90 19.55 10.82
C THR A 120 -4.38 19.85 10.65
N ALA A 121 -4.78 21.10 10.88
CA ALA A 121 -6.13 21.53 10.57
C ALA A 121 -6.34 21.46 9.04
N PRO A 122 -7.55 21.13 8.55
CA PRO A 122 -7.78 21.00 7.11
C PRO A 122 -7.42 22.21 6.24
N GLY A 123 -7.28 23.41 6.83
CA GLY A 123 -6.86 24.63 6.12
C GLY A 123 -5.35 24.87 6.09
N ASP A 124 -4.58 24.12 6.89
CA ASP A 124 -3.12 24.28 7.02
C ASP A 124 -2.36 23.08 6.44
N ASP A 125 -3.06 22.08 5.87
CA ASP A 125 -2.45 20.87 5.30
C ASP A 125 -1.71 21.25 4.00
N PRO A 126 -0.38 21.10 3.95
CA PRO A 126 0.41 21.51 2.79
C PRO A 126 0.30 20.53 1.60
N ARG A 127 -0.36 19.37 1.78
CA ARG A 127 -0.55 18.38 0.73
C ARG A 127 -1.57 18.87 -0.29
N THR A 128 -1.37 18.47 -1.55
CA THR A 128 -2.24 18.86 -2.65
C THR A 128 -3.33 17.81 -2.82
N PHE A 129 -4.60 18.22 -2.83
CA PHE A 129 -5.73 17.34 -3.12
C PHE A 129 -6.40 17.80 -4.41
N GLY A 130 -5.66 17.68 -5.51
CA GLY A 130 -6.11 18.11 -6.82
C GLY A 130 -6.96 17.05 -7.52
N GLU A 131 -7.28 17.34 -8.78
CA GLU A 131 -7.80 16.34 -9.74
C GLU A 131 -6.75 16.17 -10.85
N PRO A 132 -5.62 15.50 -10.59
CA PRO A 132 -4.55 15.37 -11.59
C PRO A 132 -5.08 14.63 -12.82
N VAL A 133 -4.73 15.13 -14.00
CA VAL A 133 -5.12 14.53 -15.29
C VAL A 133 -3.92 13.81 -15.88
N GLY A 134 -4.08 12.52 -16.17
CA GLY A 134 -3.02 11.67 -16.70
C GLY A 134 -2.33 10.82 -15.62
N GLU A 135 -1.74 9.71 -16.06
CA GLU A 135 -1.20 8.69 -15.14
C GLU A 135 0.08 9.21 -14.46
N LYS A 136 0.98 9.87 -15.21
CA LYS A 136 2.20 10.52 -14.66
C LYS A 136 1.87 11.60 -13.64
N ALA A 137 0.90 12.48 -13.94
CA ALA A 137 0.48 13.54 -13.02
C ALA A 137 -0.10 12.96 -11.72
N THR A 138 -0.88 11.88 -11.84
CA THR A 138 -1.41 11.14 -10.68
C THR A 138 -0.28 10.57 -9.82
N TYR A 139 0.70 9.87 -10.40
CA TYR A 139 1.82 9.34 -9.62
C TYR A 139 2.61 10.44 -8.92
N ARG A 140 2.86 11.56 -9.60
CA ARG A 140 3.56 12.71 -9.02
C ARG A 140 2.85 13.28 -7.80
N GLU A 141 1.54 13.50 -7.89
CA GLU A 141 0.77 14.06 -6.79
C GLU A 141 0.73 13.11 -5.58
N TYR A 142 0.40 11.83 -5.81
CA TYR A 142 0.34 10.85 -4.72
C TYR A 142 1.69 10.64 -4.05
N LEU A 143 2.77 10.49 -4.83
CA LEU A 143 4.12 10.32 -4.29
C LEU A 143 4.57 11.55 -3.51
N GLY A 144 4.36 12.75 -4.05
CA GLY A 144 4.68 14.01 -3.37
C GLY A 144 3.95 14.15 -2.04
N ASN A 145 2.65 13.82 -2.02
CA ASN A 145 1.84 13.89 -0.80
C ASN A 145 2.29 12.91 0.28
N TYR A 146 2.69 11.69 -0.07
CA TYR A 146 3.18 10.75 0.94
C TYR A 146 4.59 11.10 1.43
N ARG A 147 5.48 11.60 0.56
CA ARG A 147 6.79 12.15 0.99
C ARG A 147 6.59 13.28 2.00
N LEU A 148 5.69 14.21 1.70
CA LEU A 148 5.35 15.30 2.60
C LEU A 148 4.70 14.79 3.90
N THR A 149 3.87 13.75 3.81
CA THR A 149 3.28 13.10 4.99
C THR A 149 4.37 12.57 5.91
N ILE A 150 5.39 11.86 5.41
CA ILE A 150 6.49 11.36 6.25
C ILE A 150 7.28 12.50 6.91
N GLU A 151 7.58 13.57 6.15
CA GLU A 151 8.24 14.76 6.68
C GLU A 151 7.42 15.40 7.80
N MET A 152 6.13 15.58 7.55
CA MET A 152 5.16 16.01 8.54
C MET A 152 5.26 15.13 9.79
N LYS A 153 5.20 13.79 9.68
CA LYS A 153 5.28 12.87 10.84
C LYS A 153 6.57 12.96 11.66
N CYS A 154 7.64 13.49 11.09
CA CYS A 154 8.90 13.69 11.79
C CYS A 154 9.04 15.08 12.41
N ASP A 155 8.19 16.03 12.03
CA ASP A 155 8.32 17.43 12.40
C ASP A 155 8.18 17.65 13.92
N GLY A 156 9.02 18.54 14.46
CA GLY A 156 9.06 18.91 15.87
C GLY A 156 9.56 17.83 16.83
N LEU A 157 10.20 16.76 16.34
CA LEU A 157 10.82 15.72 17.18
C LEU A 157 12.32 15.93 17.33
N ASP A 158 12.85 15.59 18.51
CA ASP A 158 14.29 15.49 18.74
C ASP A 158 14.86 14.14 18.26
N ALA A 159 16.19 13.99 18.33
CA ALA A 159 16.88 12.79 17.86
C ALA A 159 16.50 11.53 18.67
N GLU A 160 16.27 11.67 19.98
CA GLU A 160 15.84 10.58 20.85
C GLU A 160 14.44 10.09 20.49
N GLN A 161 13.52 11.02 20.19
CA GLN A 161 12.17 10.70 19.75
C GLN A 161 12.18 10.06 18.35
N LEU A 162 12.97 10.58 17.41
CA LEU A 162 13.08 10.01 16.06
C LEU A 162 13.71 8.61 16.05
N GLY A 163 14.72 8.38 16.90
CA GLY A 163 15.39 7.08 17.05
C GLY A 163 14.64 6.08 17.93
N ARG A 164 13.56 6.49 18.61
CA ARG A 164 12.82 5.63 19.54
C ARG A 164 12.18 4.43 18.82
N ARG A 165 12.50 3.23 19.31
CA ARG A 165 11.87 1.96 18.91
C ARG A 165 10.64 1.72 19.77
N SER A 166 9.45 1.82 19.19
CA SER A 166 8.21 1.87 19.99
C SER A 166 7.58 0.50 20.28
N VAL A 167 7.95 -0.56 19.54
CA VAL A 167 7.33 -1.90 19.69
C VAL A 167 8.38 -3.02 19.66
N PRO A 168 9.00 -3.39 20.80
CA PRO A 168 9.89 -4.54 20.84
C PRO A 168 9.18 -5.84 20.41
N PRO A 169 9.85 -6.76 19.70
CA PRO A 169 11.28 -6.76 19.35
C PRO A 169 11.63 -5.96 18.09
N SER A 170 10.67 -5.25 17.48
CA SER A 170 10.90 -4.47 16.27
C SER A 170 11.94 -3.37 16.48
N THR A 171 12.82 -3.21 15.50
CA THR A 171 13.80 -2.12 15.41
C THR A 171 13.24 -0.86 14.76
N LEU A 172 11.96 -0.87 14.37
CA LEU A 172 11.27 0.20 13.66
C LEU A 172 11.27 1.51 14.47
N SER A 173 11.78 2.58 13.85
CA SER A 173 11.79 3.95 14.36
C SER A 173 11.53 4.94 13.21
N LEU A 174 11.16 6.18 13.53
CA LEU A 174 10.94 7.21 12.50
C LEU A 174 12.23 7.53 11.73
N LEU A 175 13.37 7.59 12.44
CA LEU A 175 14.68 7.75 11.83
C LEU A 175 15.03 6.59 10.88
N GLY A 176 14.75 5.36 11.30
CA GLY A 176 14.94 4.18 10.46
C GLY A 176 14.07 4.22 9.21
N LEU A 177 12.80 4.67 9.34
CA LEU A 177 11.91 4.85 8.18
C LEU A 177 12.45 5.89 7.18
N VAL A 178 13.02 7.01 7.64
CA VAL A 178 13.62 8.01 6.74
C VAL A 178 14.80 7.42 5.96
N ARG A 179 15.66 6.64 6.63
CA ARG A 179 16.78 5.94 5.98
C ARG A 179 16.31 4.88 4.99
N HIS A 180 15.31 4.10 5.38
CA HIS A 180 14.66 3.10 4.54
C HIS A 180 14.12 3.73 3.25
N LEU A 181 13.36 4.83 3.38
CA LEU A 181 12.77 5.53 2.24
C LEU A 181 13.84 6.16 1.34
N ALA A 182 14.95 6.65 1.90
CA ALA A 182 16.10 7.11 1.10
C ALA A 182 16.73 5.97 0.28
N GLN A 183 16.93 4.80 0.89
CA GLN A 183 17.42 3.61 0.18
C GLN A 183 16.43 3.15 -0.89
N MET A 184 15.14 3.15 -0.60
CA MET A 184 14.08 2.74 -1.51
C MET A 184 14.01 3.67 -2.75
N GLU A 185 14.05 4.98 -2.55
CA GLU A 185 14.11 5.98 -3.62
C GLU A 185 15.34 5.77 -4.51
N ASN A 186 16.51 5.61 -3.89
CA ASN A 186 17.75 5.32 -4.60
C ASN A 186 17.64 4.04 -5.44
N HIS A 187 17.16 2.96 -4.84
CA HIS A 187 17.06 1.66 -5.48
C HIS A 187 16.13 1.71 -6.69
N TRP A 188 14.89 2.15 -6.50
CA TRP A 188 13.90 2.09 -7.56
C TRP A 188 14.15 3.13 -8.66
N PHE A 189 14.47 4.38 -8.33
CA PHE A 189 14.65 5.41 -9.36
C PHE A 189 15.99 5.31 -10.09
N GLN A 190 17.09 5.04 -9.39
CA GLN A 190 18.41 5.01 -10.04
C GLN A 190 18.77 3.60 -10.48
N ARG A 191 18.75 2.63 -9.56
CA ARG A 191 19.28 1.28 -9.88
C ARG A 191 18.35 0.52 -10.82
N VAL A 192 17.03 0.60 -10.61
CA VAL A 192 16.04 -0.12 -11.43
C VAL A 192 15.59 0.69 -12.64
N LEU A 193 14.92 1.83 -12.43
CA LEU A 193 14.30 2.59 -13.53
C LEU A 193 15.33 3.19 -14.51
N GLN A 194 16.46 3.69 -14.00
CA GLN A 194 17.57 4.19 -14.84
C GLN A 194 18.60 3.12 -15.18
N GLY A 195 18.52 1.91 -14.61
CA GLY A 195 19.50 0.84 -14.84
C GLY A 195 20.91 1.15 -14.33
N ARG A 196 21.07 2.08 -13.38
CA ARG A 196 22.37 2.50 -12.84
C ARG A 196 22.84 1.56 -11.75
N THR A 197 23.35 0.40 -12.17
CA THR A 197 23.86 -0.64 -11.24
C THR A 197 25.09 -0.19 -10.44
N ASP A 198 25.76 0.87 -10.88
CA ASP A 198 26.88 1.56 -10.23
C ASP A 198 26.46 2.55 -9.14
N ALA A 199 25.18 2.92 -9.06
CA ALA A 199 24.69 3.82 -8.02
C ALA A 199 24.86 3.18 -6.62
N PRO A 200 25.18 3.96 -5.58
CA PRO A 200 25.49 3.43 -4.26
C PRO A 200 24.31 2.68 -3.65
N CYS A 201 24.58 1.58 -2.96
CA CYS A 201 23.58 0.92 -2.12
C CYS A 201 23.53 1.61 -0.75
N LEU A 202 22.58 2.54 -0.57
CA LEU A 202 22.46 3.29 0.68
C LEU A 202 22.07 2.40 1.85
N TYR A 203 22.63 2.67 3.03
CA TYR A 203 22.29 2.01 4.30
C TYR A 203 22.29 0.46 4.26
N GLN A 204 23.10 -0.15 3.39
CA GLN A 204 23.34 -1.59 3.42
C GLN A 204 24.58 -1.90 4.25
N HIS A 205 24.50 -2.97 5.03
CA HIS A 205 25.64 -3.53 5.75
C HIS A 205 25.72 -5.03 5.46
N GLU A 206 26.93 -5.56 5.24
CA GLU A 206 27.11 -6.97 4.82
C GLU A 206 26.53 -7.96 5.86
N ASP A 207 26.63 -7.60 7.14
CA ASP A 207 26.16 -8.41 8.26
C ASP A 207 24.72 -8.10 8.72
N ASP A 208 24.08 -7.05 8.18
CA ASP A 208 22.74 -6.63 8.60
C ASP A 208 21.92 -6.07 7.41
N PRO A 209 20.95 -6.86 6.88
CA PRO A 209 20.11 -6.42 5.78
C PRO A 209 19.15 -5.29 6.18
N ASP A 210 18.86 -5.12 7.47
CA ASP A 210 17.95 -4.10 8.01
C ASP A 210 18.73 -2.95 8.66
N TRP A 211 19.95 -2.66 8.15
CA TRP A 211 20.85 -1.66 8.72
C TRP A 211 20.33 -0.21 8.65
N ASP A 212 19.39 0.06 7.75
CA ASP A 212 18.59 1.29 7.76
C ASP A 212 17.88 1.50 9.12
N PHE A 213 17.39 0.44 9.75
CA PHE A 213 16.81 0.45 11.10
C PHE A 213 17.82 0.13 12.21
N GLY A 214 18.73 -0.81 11.96
CA GLY A 214 19.75 -1.27 12.92
C GLY A 214 20.69 -0.15 13.35
N GLY A 215 21.18 0.65 12.40
CA GLY A 215 22.10 1.76 12.62
C GLY A 215 21.44 3.11 12.85
N ALA A 216 20.11 3.18 13.02
CA ALA A 216 19.35 4.42 13.25
C ALA A 216 19.51 4.94 14.68
N ASP A 217 20.75 5.26 15.06
CA ASP A 217 21.08 5.78 16.38
C ASP A 217 20.48 7.17 16.63
N PRO A 218 20.01 7.48 17.86
CA PRO A 218 19.39 8.76 18.22
C PRO A 218 20.40 9.91 18.33
N ASP A 219 21.27 10.07 17.35
CA ASP A 219 22.28 11.12 17.28
C ASP A 219 21.85 12.24 16.31
N PRO A 220 21.95 13.53 16.69
CA PRO A 220 21.56 14.66 15.82
C PRO A 220 22.29 14.71 14.47
N ALA A 221 23.55 14.28 14.38
CA ALA A 221 24.29 14.21 13.14
C ALA A 221 23.77 13.09 12.23
N VAL A 222 23.40 11.94 12.80
CA VAL A 222 22.77 10.81 12.07
C VAL A 222 21.40 11.22 11.53
N VAL A 223 20.59 11.91 12.34
CA VAL A 223 19.30 12.47 11.89
C VAL A 223 19.52 13.43 10.72
N LYS A 224 20.43 14.39 10.87
CA LYS A 224 20.71 15.37 9.81
C LYS A 224 21.15 14.69 8.52
N ASP A 225 22.03 13.71 8.60
CA ASP A 225 22.50 12.94 7.44
C ASP A 225 21.37 12.16 6.76
N ALA A 226 20.52 11.48 7.54
CA ALA A 226 19.38 10.72 7.02
C ALA A 226 18.41 11.60 6.22
N PHE A 227 18.02 12.76 6.77
CA PHE A 227 17.15 13.70 6.07
C PHE A 227 17.81 14.32 4.85
N ALA A 228 19.08 14.70 4.93
CA ALA A 228 19.81 15.25 3.79
C ALA A 228 19.91 14.23 2.64
N THR A 229 20.23 12.98 2.97
CA THR A 229 20.29 11.87 2.02
C THR A 229 18.92 11.62 1.39
N TRP A 230 17.87 11.48 2.21
CA TRP A 230 16.51 11.25 1.71
C TRP A 230 16.04 12.36 0.75
N LYS A 231 16.24 13.62 1.11
CA LYS A 231 15.89 14.76 0.24
C LYS A 231 16.71 14.79 -1.06
N ALA A 232 17.98 14.40 -1.01
CA ALA A 232 18.81 14.30 -2.21
C ALA A 232 18.33 13.19 -3.16
N GLU A 233 17.92 12.04 -2.63
CA GLU A 233 17.37 10.95 -3.45
C GLU A 233 15.99 11.30 -4.03
N ILE A 234 15.13 11.99 -3.26
CA ILE A 234 13.86 12.56 -3.77
C ILE A 234 14.13 13.50 -4.95
N ALA A 235 15.08 14.42 -4.84
CA ALA A 235 15.38 15.38 -5.90
C ALA A 235 15.81 14.69 -7.21
N LYS A 236 16.64 13.64 -7.12
CA LYS A 236 17.04 12.82 -8.27
C LYS A 236 15.86 12.06 -8.88
N ALA A 237 14.99 11.52 -8.04
CA ALA A 237 13.77 10.83 -8.47
C ALA A 237 12.81 11.79 -9.20
N ASP A 238 12.66 13.02 -8.68
CA ASP A 238 11.83 14.05 -9.28
C ASP A 238 12.37 14.54 -10.63
N GLU A 239 13.68 14.77 -10.72
CA GLU A 239 14.35 15.11 -11.99
C GLU A 239 14.11 14.03 -13.06
N TRP A 240 14.23 12.76 -12.69
CA TRP A 240 13.95 11.66 -13.60
C TRP A 240 12.48 11.59 -13.99
N LEU A 241 11.56 11.74 -13.03
CA LEU A 241 10.13 11.73 -13.28
C LEU A 241 9.71 12.93 -14.15
N ASP A 242 10.37 14.08 -14.02
CA ASP A 242 10.16 15.26 -14.85
C ASP A 242 10.45 14.96 -16.32
N ALA A 243 11.57 14.29 -16.58
CA ALA A 243 12.01 13.90 -17.92
C ALA A 243 11.24 12.71 -18.53
N LEU A 244 10.47 11.95 -17.74
CA LEU A 244 9.72 10.80 -18.22
C LEU A 244 8.50 11.23 -19.05
N GLU A 245 8.38 10.76 -20.28
CA GLU A 245 7.17 10.98 -21.09
C GLU A 245 6.04 10.03 -20.68
N GLU A 246 4.78 10.48 -20.76
CA GLU A 246 3.63 9.64 -20.36
C GLU A 246 3.52 8.36 -21.21
N ALA A 247 3.93 8.42 -22.48
CA ALA A 247 3.98 7.26 -23.37
C ALA A 247 4.97 6.18 -22.90
N ASP A 248 5.99 6.54 -22.11
CA ASP A 248 7.03 5.63 -21.63
C ASP A 248 6.64 4.91 -20.32
N LEU A 249 5.50 5.22 -19.71
CA LEU A 249 5.03 4.54 -18.50
C LEU A 249 4.80 3.03 -18.70
N GLY A 250 4.56 2.59 -19.95
CA GLY A 250 4.47 1.17 -20.31
C GLY A 250 5.80 0.48 -20.55
N ARG A 251 6.93 1.21 -20.56
CA ARG A 251 8.24 0.65 -20.87
C ARG A 251 8.67 -0.35 -19.81
N GLU A 252 9.13 -1.51 -20.25
CA GLU A 252 9.78 -2.50 -19.40
C GLU A 252 11.24 -2.15 -19.14
N VAL A 253 11.65 -2.23 -17.88
CA VAL A 253 13.03 -2.12 -17.43
C VAL A 253 13.54 -3.48 -16.94
N PRO A 254 14.79 -3.88 -17.26
CA PRO A 254 15.34 -5.14 -16.78
C PRO A 254 15.43 -5.19 -15.24
N ALA A 255 15.15 -6.36 -14.68
CA ALA A 255 15.26 -6.63 -13.25
C ALA A 255 15.72 -8.06 -12.98
N ASP A 256 16.12 -8.36 -11.74
CA ASP A 256 16.54 -9.71 -11.38
C ASP A 256 15.38 -10.69 -11.55
N GLY A 257 15.55 -11.65 -12.46
CA GLY A 257 14.53 -12.65 -12.77
C GLY A 257 13.44 -12.20 -13.77
N GLY A 258 13.57 -11.03 -14.41
CA GLY A 258 12.64 -10.60 -15.46
C GLY A 258 12.74 -9.12 -15.83
N SER A 259 11.58 -8.49 -15.96
CA SER A 259 11.43 -7.07 -16.20
C SER A 259 10.26 -6.50 -15.39
N HIS A 260 10.31 -5.23 -15.07
CA HIS A 260 9.20 -4.48 -14.47
C HIS A 260 8.74 -3.40 -15.43
N ALA A 261 7.43 -3.18 -15.54
CA ALA A 261 6.92 -2.00 -16.23
C ALA A 261 7.20 -0.75 -15.38
N THR A 262 7.56 0.36 -16.03
CA THR A 262 7.85 1.64 -15.36
C THR A 262 6.71 2.07 -14.42
N ARG A 263 5.47 1.97 -14.89
CA ARG A 263 4.27 2.25 -14.09
C ARG A 263 4.13 1.39 -12.83
N ASP A 264 4.56 0.12 -12.92
CA ASP A 264 4.44 -0.84 -11.83
C ASP A 264 5.41 -0.47 -10.71
N VAL A 265 6.64 -0.10 -11.08
CA VAL A 265 7.63 0.43 -10.14
C VAL A 265 7.15 1.72 -9.48
N LEU A 266 6.60 2.68 -10.23
CA LEU A 266 6.09 3.93 -9.66
C LEU A 266 4.94 3.69 -8.68
N LEU A 267 4.02 2.78 -9.01
CA LEU A 267 2.94 2.40 -8.10
C LEU A 267 3.48 1.72 -6.84
N HIS A 268 4.45 0.83 -6.97
CA HIS A 268 5.09 0.15 -5.85
C HIS A 268 5.80 1.14 -4.91
N VAL A 269 6.51 2.14 -5.44
CA VAL A 269 7.11 3.21 -4.62
C VAL A 269 6.04 3.94 -3.80
N ILE A 270 4.90 4.29 -4.41
CA ILE A 270 3.78 4.94 -3.71
C ILE A 270 3.19 4.03 -2.63
N GLU A 271 3.05 2.73 -2.92
CA GLU A 271 2.56 1.72 -1.98
C GLU A 271 3.45 1.61 -0.73
N GLU A 272 4.78 1.55 -0.92
CA GLU A 272 5.74 1.50 0.18
C GLU A 272 5.62 2.76 1.06
N TYR A 273 5.56 3.93 0.45
CA TYR A 273 5.30 5.18 1.16
C TYR A 273 3.99 5.17 1.97
N ALA A 274 2.89 4.72 1.36
CA ALA A 274 1.59 4.64 2.01
C ALA A 274 1.60 3.67 3.20
N ARG A 275 2.24 2.51 3.04
CA ARG A 275 2.43 1.53 4.11
C ARG A 275 3.24 2.12 5.26
N HIS A 276 4.34 2.80 4.97
CA HIS A 276 5.21 3.39 5.99
C HIS A 276 4.63 4.64 6.64
N ALA A 277 3.75 5.39 5.97
CA ALA A 277 2.99 6.46 6.60
C ALA A 277 2.08 5.92 7.71
N GLY A 278 1.42 4.78 7.49
CA GLY A 278 0.63 4.11 8.53
C GLY A 278 1.47 3.62 9.71
N HIS A 279 2.70 3.15 9.47
CA HIS A 279 3.63 2.83 10.56
C HIS A 279 4.05 4.08 11.33
N ALA A 280 4.36 5.18 10.63
CA ALA A 280 4.76 6.44 11.23
C ALA A 280 3.66 7.02 12.13
N ASP A 281 2.38 6.83 11.80
CA ASP A 281 1.25 7.22 12.65
C ASP A 281 1.30 6.56 14.03
N LEU A 282 1.50 5.23 14.07
CA LEU A 282 1.56 4.49 15.33
C LEU A 282 2.79 4.86 16.15
N LEU A 283 3.95 4.99 15.48
CA LEU A 283 5.19 5.41 16.15
C LEU A 283 5.03 6.80 16.78
N ARG A 284 4.39 7.72 16.05
CA ARG A 284 4.21 9.09 16.51
C ARG A 284 3.19 9.18 17.63
N GLU A 285 2.09 8.43 17.56
CA GLU A 285 1.13 8.31 18.66
C GLU A 285 1.82 7.82 19.95
N CYS A 286 2.73 6.85 19.85
CA CYS A 286 3.53 6.40 21.00
C CYS A 286 4.50 7.46 21.56
N ILE A 287 4.93 8.42 20.75
CA ILE A 287 5.90 9.46 21.15
C ILE A 287 5.21 10.62 21.86
N ASP A 288 4.15 11.18 21.28
CA ASP A 288 3.51 12.41 21.78
C ASP A 288 1.97 12.38 21.76
N GLY A 289 1.35 11.24 21.41
CA GLY A 289 -0.10 11.07 21.39
C GLY A 289 -0.83 11.72 20.22
N ARG A 290 -0.10 12.32 19.26
CA ARG A 290 -0.71 12.79 17.99
C ARG A 290 -1.12 11.60 17.14
N THR A 291 -2.32 11.65 16.58
CA THR A 291 -2.85 10.57 15.76
C THR A 291 -2.70 10.87 14.27
N GLY A 292 -2.71 9.81 13.47
CA GLY A 292 -2.77 9.88 12.02
C GLY A 292 -3.99 10.62 11.47
N LEU A 293 -3.95 10.87 10.16
CA LEU A 293 -5.05 11.39 9.35
C LEU A 293 -5.81 10.23 8.72
#